data_AF-A0A7G6VSG9-F1
#
_entry.id   AF-A0A7G6VSG9-F1
#
_cell.length_a   1.000
_cell.length_b   1.000
_cell.length_c   1.000
_cell.angle_alpha   90.00
_cell.angle_beta   90.00
_cell.angle_gamma   90.00
#
_symmetry.space_group_name_H-M   'P 1'
#
loop_
_entity.id
_entity.type
_entity.pdbx_description
1 polymer ?
#
loop_
_entity_poly.entity_id
_entity_poly.type
_entity_poly.pdbx_seq_one_letter_code
_entity_poly.pdbx_strand_id
1 'polypeptide(L)' 'MQLVLEAIEKMSPEQRQGALEVLDLLSRPLTMFEIDAAMIGRGITRSQRRIVSRAVAKLHIIALAGPEKAE' A
#
# COMPACT_ATOMS: atom_id res chain seq x y z
N MET A 1 13.64 -5.18 -11.37
CA MET A 1 14.10 -4.60 -10.09
C MET A 1 15.37 -3.76 -10.26
N GLN A 2 16.34 -4.22 -11.05
CA GLN A 2 17.60 -3.50 -11.34
C GLN A 2 17.42 -2.08 -11.91
N LEU A 3 16.49 -1.90 -12.85
CA LEU A 3 16.15 -0.60 -13.45
C LEU A 3 15.64 0.46 -12.46
N VAL A 4 14.99 0.05 -11.36
CA VAL A 4 14.45 0.99 -10.36
C VAL A 4 15.58 1.50 -9.47
N LEU A 5 16.50 0.62 -9.08
CA LEU A 5 17.67 0.98 -8.27
C LEU A 5 18.60 1.93 -9.04
N GLU A 6 18.85 1.65 -10.32
CA GLU A 6 19.65 2.53 -11.19
C GLU A 6 19.04 3.93 -11.36
N ALA A 7 17.71 4.04 -11.37
CA ALA A 7 17.03 5.33 -11.41
C ALA A 7 17.18 6.10 -10.09
N ILE A 8 17.09 5.42 -8.94
CA ILE A 8 17.27 6.02 -7.60
C ILE A 8 18.72 6.47 -7.37
N GLU A 9 19.69 5.72 -7.89
CA GLU A 9 21.11 6.07 -7.81
C GLU A 9 21.47 7.32 -8.61
N LYS A 10 20.74 7.59 -9.69
CA LYS A 10 20.91 8.79 -10.53
C LYS A 10 20.19 10.03 -9.98
N MET A 11 19.36 9.90 -8.95
CA MET A 11 18.69 11.05 -8.33
C MET A 11 19.67 11.91 -7.55
N SER A 12 19.52 13.22 -7.66
CA SER A 12 20.17 14.14 -6.72
C SER A 12 19.61 13.91 -5.30
N PRO A 13 20.33 14.32 -4.23
CA PRO A 13 19.83 14.23 -2.86
C PRO A 13 18.46 14.87 -2.67
N GLU A 14 18.21 16.02 -3.31
CA GLU A 14 16.95 16.77 -3.23
C GLU A 14 15.81 16.01 -3.91
N GLN A 15 16.07 15.41 -5.08
CA GLN A 15 15.08 14.59 -5.78
C GLN A 15 14.72 13.34 -4.99
N ARG A 16 15.70 12.70 -4.35
CA ARG A 16 15.47 11.54 -3.49
C ARG A 16 14.64 11.93 -2.27
N GLN A 17 14.95 13.06 -1.64
CA GLN A 17 14.19 13.57 -0.49
C GLN A 17 12.73 13.87 -0.88
N GLY A 18 12.51 14.60 -1.97
CA GLY A 18 11.15 14.87 -2.46
C GLY A 18 10.38 13.60 -2.84
N ALA A 19 11.05 12.60 -3.41
CA ALA A 19 10.42 11.31 -3.71
C ALA A 19 10.00 10.56 -2.43
N LEU A 20 10.81 10.60 -1.37
CA LEU A 20 10.46 10.00 -0.08
C LEU A 20 9.29 10.72 0.59
N GLU A 21 9.25 12.05 0.53
CA GLU A 21 8.13 12.85 1.07
C GLU A 21 6.81 12.54 0.36
N VAL A 22 6.84 12.42 -0.97
CA VAL A 22 5.65 12.02 -1.74
C VAL A 22 5.26 10.59 -1.42
N LEU A 23 6.22 9.67 -1.32
CA LEU A 23 5.93 8.28 -0.95
C LEU A 23 5.31 8.21 0.43
N ASP A 24 5.80 8.96 1.41
CA ASP A 24 5.24 8.99 2.76
C ASP A 24 3.82 9.57 2.76
N LEU A 25 3.59 10.67 2.04
CA LEU A 25 2.28 11.30 1.90
C LEU A 25 1.24 10.35 1.28
N LEU A 26 1.65 9.56 0.29
CA LEU A 26 0.78 8.62 -0.43
C LEU A 26 0.72 7.24 0.23
N SER A 27 1.57 6.94 1.20
CA SER A 27 1.65 5.62 1.82
C SER A 27 0.91 5.61 3.15
N ARG A 28 0.00 4.65 3.30
CA ARG A 28 -0.53 4.33 4.63
C ARG A 28 -0.73 2.83 4.79
N PRO A 29 -0.68 2.32 6.03
CA PRO A 29 -1.08 0.94 6.30
C PRO A 29 -2.52 0.69 5.83
N LEU A 30 -2.75 -0.49 5.24
CA LEU A 30 -4.09 -0.98 4.99
C LEU A 30 -4.84 -1.15 6.31
N THR A 31 -6.06 -0.63 6.35
CA THR A 31 -6.95 -0.84 7.50
C THR A 31 -7.54 -2.25 7.46
N MET A 32 -7.90 -2.78 8.63
CA MET A 32 -8.62 -4.05 8.71
C MET A 32 -9.92 -4.06 7.91
N PHE A 33 -10.58 -2.90 7.80
CA PHE A 33 -11.81 -2.75 7.02
C PHE A 33 -11.56 -2.93 5.53
N GLU A 34 -10.51 -2.31 4.98
CA GLU A 34 -10.15 -2.43 3.57
C GLU A 34 -9.73 -3.87 3.22
N ILE A 35 -9.02 -4.52 4.13
CA ILE A 35 -8.65 -5.94 3.97
C ILE A 35 -9.91 -6.83 3.95
N ASP A 36 -10.88 -6.59 4.84
CA ASP A 36 -12.16 -7.32 4.82
C ASP A 36 -12.93 -7.06 3.52
N ALA A 37 -13.02 -5.78 3.12
CA ALA A 37 -13.73 -5.33 1.93
C ALA A 37 -13.19 -5.99 0.65
N ALA A 38 -11.87 -6.15 0.53
CA ALA A 38 -11.23 -6.80 -0.61
C ALA A 38 -11.66 -8.28 -0.81
N MET A 39 -12.18 -8.92 0.24
CA MET A 39 -12.63 -10.30 0.23
C MET A 39 -14.16 -10.45 0.05
N ILE A 40 -14.91 -9.34 0.04
CA ILE A 40 -16.37 -9.37 -0.18
C ILE A 40 -16.67 -9.89 -1.59
N GLY A 41 -17.69 -10.74 -1.72
CA GLY A 41 -18.12 -11.32 -3.00
C GLY A 41 -17.24 -12.46 -3.53
N ARG A 42 -16.16 -12.84 -2.82
CA ARG A 42 -15.23 -13.90 -3.25
C ARG A 42 -15.50 -15.28 -2.64
N GLY A 43 -16.73 -15.53 -2.17
CA GLY A 43 -17.10 -16.81 -1.53
C GLY A 43 -16.50 -17.04 -0.14
N ILE A 44 -15.86 -16.03 0.47
CA ILE A 44 -15.25 -16.11 1.80
C ILE A 44 -16.29 -15.70 2.84
N THR A 45 -16.52 -16.54 3.86
CA THR A 45 -17.49 -16.25 4.92
C THR A 45 -17.02 -15.09 5.82
N ARG A 46 -17.95 -14.42 6.51
CA ARG A 46 -17.63 -13.31 7.42
C ARG A 46 -16.64 -13.70 8.54
N SER A 47 -16.76 -14.91 9.08
CA SER A 47 -15.84 -15.41 10.12
C SER A 47 -14.43 -15.61 9.58
N GLN A 48 -14.30 -16.22 8.39
CA GLN A 48 -13.02 -16.38 7.71
C GLN A 48 -12.37 -15.04 7.38
N ARG A 49 -13.13 -14.07 6.82
CA ARG A 49 -12.62 -12.73 6.54
C ARG A 49 -12.04 -12.07 7.80
N ARG A 50 -12.74 -12.16 8.94
CA ARG A 50 -12.25 -11.60 10.21
C ARG A 50 -10.93 -12.22 10.66
N ILE A 51 -10.74 -13.52 10.49
CA ILE A 51 -9.49 -14.22 10.83
C ILE A 51 -8.36 -13.75 9.90
N VAL A 52 -8.62 -13.73 8.60
CA VAL A 52 -7.64 -13.31 7.58
C VAL A 52 -7.25 -11.85 7.79
N SER A 53 -8.19 -10.92 7.96
CA SER A 53 -7.89 -9.50 8.18
C SER A 53 -7.04 -9.27 9.43
N ARG A 54 -7.25 -10.04 10.51
CA ARG A 54 -6.40 -9.95 11.72
C ARG A 54 -4.98 -10.49 11.49
N ALA A 55 -4.83 -11.54 10.70
CA ALA A 55 -3.53 -12.09 10.36
C ALA A 55 -2.76 -11.13 9.44
N VAL A 56 -3.42 -10.62 8.41
CA VAL A 56 -2.86 -9.73 7.39
C VAL A 56 -2.52 -8.34 7.95
N ALA A 57 -3.32 -7.79 8.86
CA ALA A 57 -3.03 -6.49 9.47
C ALA A 57 -1.66 -6.42 10.17
N LYS A 58 -1.11 -7.55 10.62
CA LYS A 58 0.23 -7.62 11.24
C LYS A 58 1.37 -7.52 10.24
N LEU A 59 1.09 -7.71 8.95
CA LEU A 59 2.10 -7.67 7.89
C LEU A 59 2.40 -6.25 7.41
N HIS A 60 1.76 -5.23 8.01
CA HIS A 60 1.95 -3.81 7.67
C HIS A 60 1.91 -3.55 6.16
N ILE A 61 0.97 -4.19 5.46
CA ILE A 61 0.82 -4.01 4.02
C ILE A 61 0.48 -2.55 3.76
N ILE A 62 1.32 -1.89 2.97
CA ILE A 62 1.19 -0.48 2.63
C ILE A 62 0.28 -0.34 1.41
N ALA A 63 -0.78 0.43 1.56
CA ALA A 63 -1.54 0.95 0.44
C ALA A 63 -0.88 2.23 -0.05
N LEU A 64 -0.67 2.32 -1.36
CA LEU A 64 -0.39 3.57 -2.06
C LEU A 64 -1.73 4.23 -2.39
N ALA A 65 -2.12 5.21 -1.57
CA ALA A 65 -3.27 6.05 -1.77
C ALA A 65 -2.91 7.17 -2.76
N GLY A 66 -2.92 6.85 -4.05
CA GLY A 66 -2.97 7.87 -5.10
C GLY A 66 -4.37 8.49 -5.20
N PRO A 67 -4.52 9.67 -5.85
CA PRO A 67 -5.83 10.13 -6.27
C PRO A 67 -6.37 9.16 -7.33
N GLU A 68 -7.05 8.11 -6.89
CA GLU A 68 -7.91 7.35 -7.77
C GLU A 68 -9.05 8.29 -8.18
N LYS A 69 -8.95 8.77 -9.43
CA LYS A 69 -9.73 9.81 -10.13
C LYS A 69 -9.07 11.19 -10.12
N ALA A 70 -8.05 11.35 -10.97
CA ALA A 70 -8.03 12.56 -11.78
C ALA A 70 -9.17 12.42 -12.79
N GLU A 71 -10.27 13.14 -12.55
CA GLU A 71 -11.25 13.48 -13.58
C GLU A 71 -10.61 14.26 -14.72
#